data_AF-A0A0C2VCR9-F1
#
_entry.id   AF-A0A0C2VCR9-F1
#
_cell.length_a   1.000
_cell.length_b   1.000
_cell.length_c   1.000
_cell.angle_alpha   90.00
_cell.angle_beta   90.00
_cell.angle_gamma   90.00
#
_symmetry.space_group_name_H-M   'P 1'
#
loop_
_entity.id
_entity.type
_entity.pdbx_description
1 polymer ?
#
loop_
_entity_poly.entity_id
_entity_poly.type
_entity_poly.pdbx_seq_one_letter_code
_entity_poly.pdbx_strand_id
1 'polypeptide(L)' 'MPGREHFQQLEPFNGGMANNMEEMILLGKQMEKLRTGDELKENHRHSDPIQFEKNY' A
#
# COMPACT_ATOMS: atom_id res chain seq x y z
N MET A 1 23.74 12.04 8.91
CA MET A 1 22.60 11.12 9.17
C MET A 1 21.83 11.68 10.36
N PRO A 2 20.55 12.03 10.22
CA PRO A 2 19.76 12.52 11.35
C PRO A 2 19.62 11.43 12.43
N GLY A 3 19.64 11.84 13.71
CA GLY A 3 19.62 10.96 14.88
C GLY A 3 18.26 10.31 15.13
N ARG A 4 18.25 9.24 15.95
CA ARG A 4 17.08 8.40 16.28
C ARG A 4 15.85 9.18 16.78
N GLU A 5 16.07 10.39 17.28
CA GLU A 5 15.07 11.30 17.83
C GLU A 5 14.16 11.91 16.74
N HIS A 6 14.67 12.06 15.51
CA HIS A 6 13.87 12.49 14.36
C HIS A 6 12.70 11.53 14.05
N PHE A 7 12.83 10.25 14.43
CA PHE A 7 11.83 9.23 14.15
C PHE A 7 10.83 9.04 15.31
N GLN A 8 11.01 9.72 16.45
CA GLN A 8 10.08 9.64 17.59
C GLN A 8 8.85 10.55 17.42
N GLN A 9 8.93 11.58 16.58
CA GLN A 9 7.78 12.44 16.22
C GLN A 9 6.93 11.88 15.08
N LEU A 10 7.44 10.86 14.38
CA LEU A 10 6.61 10.01 13.54
C LEU A 10 5.89 9.09 14.53
N GLU A 11 4.62 9.43 14.83
CA GLU A 11 3.60 8.49 15.34
C GLU A 11 4.00 7.08 14.93
N PRO A 12 4.03 6.08 15.84
CA PRO A 12 4.55 4.76 15.53
C PRO A 12 3.86 4.33 14.24
N PHE A 13 4.64 4.33 13.15
CA PHE A 13 4.19 3.91 11.84
C PHE A 13 3.84 2.47 12.07
N ASN A 14 2.56 2.23 12.36
CA ASN A 14 2.00 1.01 12.87
C ASN A 14 2.70 -0.12 12.12
N GLY A 15 3.39 -1.01 12.83
CA GLY A 15 4.17 -2.08 12.18
C GLY A 15 3.32 -3.06 11.36
N GLY A 16 2.02 -2.79 11.18
CA GLY A 16 1.09 -3.51 10.33
C GLY A 16 0.94 -2.84 8.96
N MET A 17 0.58 -3.65 7.96
CA MET A 17 0.44 -3.24 6.55
C MET A 17 -0.67 -2.20 6.28
N ALA A 18 -1.44 -1.79 7.29
CA ALA A 18 -2.52 -0.80 7.21
C ALA A 18 -2.60 0.04 8.50
N ASN A 19 -2.81 1.35 8.34
CA ASN A 19 -2.80 2.35 9.40
C ASN A 19 -4.13 2.49 10.14
N ASN A 20 -5.23 2.04 9.52
CA ASN A 20 -6.56 2.11 10.08
C ASN A 20 -7.49 1.04 9.46
N MET A 21 -8.72 0.96 9.98
CA MET A 21 -9.72 -0.02 9.53
C MET A 21 -10.14 0.20 8.06
N GLU A 22 -10.22 1.45 7.60
CA GLU A 22 -10.61 1.77 6.23
C GLU A 22 -9.54 1.29 5.23
N GLU A 23 -8.26 1.53 5.54
CA GLU A 23 -7.14 1.02 4.75
C GLU A 23 -7.09 -0.50 4.74
N MET A 24 -7.43 -1.16 5.85
CA MET A 24 -7.50 -2.62 5.92
C MET A 24 -8.59 -3.17 4.99
N ILE A 25 -9.76 -2.54 4.94
CA ILE A 25 -10.85 -2.92 4.01
C ILE A 25 -10.42 -2.69 2.56
N LEU A 26 -9.81 -1.55 2.26
CA LEU A 26 -9.32 -1.22 0.91
C LEU A 26 -8.23 -2.20 0.45
N LEU A 27 -7.37 -2.64 1.37
CA LEU A 27 -6.35 -3.66 1.13
C LEU A 27 -7.00 -5.02 0.83
N GLY A 28 -7.99 -5.46 1.62
CA GLY A 28 -8.73 -6.71 1.37
C GLY A 28 -9.37 -6.74 -0.01
N LYS A 29 -10.08 -5.66 -0.39
CA LYS A 29 -10.66 -5.52 -1.75
C LYS A 29 -9.61 -5.58 -2.85
N GLN A 30 -8.42 -5.02 -2.61
CA GLN A 30 -7.31 -5.06 -3.57
C GLN A 30 -6.76 -6.49 -3.72
N MET A 31 -6.60 -7.24 -2.62
CA MET A 31 -6.15 -8.64 -2.66
C MET A 31 -7.13 -9.57 -3.40
N GLU A 32 -8.43 -9.32 -3.25
CA GLU A 32 -9.50 -10.05 -3.95
C GLU A 32 -9.73 -9.58 -5.40
N LYS A 33 -8.94 -8.61 -5.90
CA LYS A 33 -9.09 -8.00 -7.23
C LYS A 33 -10.48 -7.38 -7.48
N LEU A 34 -11.12 -6.89 -6.42
CA LEU A 34 -12.44 -6.25 -6.47
C LEU A 34 -12.38 -4.75 -6.79
N ARG A 35 -11.19 -4.21 -7.07
CA ARG A 35 -10.99 -2.80 -7.41
C ARG A 35 -10.52 -2.62 -8.82
N THR A 36 -11.04 -1.59 -9.48
CA THR A 36 -10.57 -1.18 -10.81
C THR A 36 -9.31 -0.33 -10.72
N GLY A 37 -8.60 -0.18 -11.84
CA GLY A 37 -7.42 0.69 -11.90
C GLY A 37 -7.73 2.16 -11.59
N ASP A 38 -8.93 2.63 -11.92
CA ASP A 38 -9.35 4.01 -11.65
C ASP A 38 -9.64 4.24 -10.15
N GLU A 39 -10.29 3.29 -9.48
CA GLU A 39 -10.48 3.33 -8.02
C GLU A 39 -9.14 3.28 -7.25
N LEU A 40 -8.12 2.62 -7.79
CA LEU A 40 -6.77 2.61 -7.21
C LEU A 40 -6.12 4.00 -7.33
N LYS A 41 -6.25 4.68 -8.48
CA LYS A 41 -5.70 6.03 -8.70
C LYS A 41 -6.28 7.04 -7.72
N GLU A 42 -7.58 6.98 -7.42
CA GLU A 42 -8.23 7.85 -6.43
C GLU A 42 -7.58 7.77 -5.04
N ASN A 43 -6.98 6.61 -4.72
CA ASN A 43 -6.28 6.38 -3.46
C ASN A 43 -4.75 6.45 -3.60
N HIS A 44 -4.25 7.08 -4.68
CA HIS A 44 -2.82 7.16 -4.99
C HIS A 44 -2.12 5.79 -5.06
N ARG A 45 -2.84 4.74 -5.48
CA ARG A 45 -2.32 3.38 -5.68
C ARG A 45 -2.34 3.03 -7.17
N HIS A 46 -1.46 2.11 -7.55
CA HIS A 46 -1.39 1.58 -8.92
C HIS A 46 -1.43 0.06 -8.88
N SER A 47 -2.07 -0.53 -9.89
CA SER A 47 -1.96 -1.97 -10.12
C SER A 47 -0.53 -2.32 -10.50
N ASP A 48 -0.07 -3.48 -10.04
CA ASP A 48 1.21 -4.00 -10.49
C ASP A 48 1.16 -4.25 -12.01
N PRO A 49 2.24 -3.95 -12.73
CA PRO A 49 2.33 -4.24 -14.15
C PRO A 49 2.18 -5.75 -14.39
N ILE A 50 1.54 -6.11 -15.51
CA ILE A 50 1.44 -7.52 -15.93
C ILE A 50 2.85 -8.05 -16.14
N GLN A 51 3.27 -8.99 -15.30
CA GLN A 51 4.56 -9.66 -15.43
C GLN A 51 4.45 -10.72 -16.53
N PHE A 52 5.13 -10.49 -17.65
CA PHE A 52 5.28 -11.52 -18.68
C PHE A 52 6.45 -12.45 -18.31
N GLU A 53 6.24 -13.75 -18.37
CA GLU A 53 7.37 -14.69 -18.40
C GLU A 53 8.18 -14.42 -19.67
N LYS A 54 9.45 -14.05 -19.48
CA LYS A 54 10.39 -13.89 -20.58
C LYS A 54 10.77 -15.30 -21.03
N ASN A 55 10.05 -15.84 -22.00
CA ASN A 55 10.44 -17.11 -22.63
C ASN A 55 11.80 -16.92 -23.30
N TYR A 56 12.82 -17.63 -22.82
CA TYR A 56 14.18 -17.67 -23.37
C TYR A 56 14.28 -18.67 -24.52
#